data_AF-A0A6N2KF40-F1
#
_entry.id   AF-A0A6N2KF40-F1
#
_cell.length_a   1.000
_cell.length_b   1.000
_cell.length_c   1.000
_cell.angle_alpha   90.00
_cell.angle_beta   90.00
_cell.angle_gamma   90.00
#
_symmetry.space_group_name_H-M   'P 1'
#
loop_
_entity.id
_entity.type
_entity.pdbx_description
1 polymer ?
#
loop_
_entity_poly.entity_id
_entity_poly.type
_entity_poly.pdbx_seq_one_letter_code
_entity_poly.pdbx_strand_id
1 'polypeptide(L)'
;MNRPGDWNCRSCQHLNFQRRDSCQRCGDPRPGERDHYGGFGGRSGGSFGFTGPDVRPGDWYCSVGNCGAHNFASRSSCFKCGMFRDESSGGGLDADISRMRGYAFGGAAASSRSNWKSGDWICTRSGCDEHNFASRTECYRCNAPRESGSNNSY
;
A
#
# COMPACT_ATOMS: atom_id res chain seq x y z
N MET A 1 -25.22 -19.34 12.84
CA MET A 1 -25.20 -20.58 12.01
C MET A 1 -23.77 -20.76 11.51
N ASN A 2 -23.17 -21.93 11.72
CA ASN A 2 -21.84 -22.23 11.18
C ASN A 2 -21.96 -22.39 9.66
N ARG A 3 -21.14 -21.68 8.89
CA ARG A 3 -21.09 -21.87 7.44
C ARG A 3 -20.19 -23.07 7.14
N PRO A 4 -20.47 -23.83 6.05
CA PRO A 4 -19.55 -24.85 5.59
C PRO A 4 -18.14 -24.26 5.39
N GLY A 5 -17.14 -24.85 6.04
CA GLY A 5 -15.75 -24.40 5.99
C GLY A 5 -15.27 -23.58 7.19
N ASP A 6 -16.16 -23.08 8.04
CA ASP A 6 -15.78 -22.51 9.33
C ASP A 6 -15.19 -23.59 10.23
N TRP A 7 -14.16 -23.25 11.01
CA TRP A 7 -13.40 -24.20 11.82
C TRP A 7 -13.29 -23.74 13.28
N ASN A 8 -13.43 -24.69 14.20
CA ASN A 8 -13.24 -24.44 15.62
C ASN A 8 -11.77 -24.62 15.99
N CYS A 9 -11.20 -23.64 16.71
CA CYS A 9 -9.84 -23.74 17.21
C CYS A 9 -9.70 -24.89 18.22
N ARG A 10 -8.68 -25.74 18.08
CA ARG A 10 -8.46 -26.85 19.02
C ARG A 10 -8.00 -26.39 20.41
N SER A 11 -7.34 -25.24 20.51
CA SER A 11 -6.80 -24.75 21.77
C SER A 11 -7.82 -23.98 22.60
N CYS A 12 -8.63 -23.13 21.96
CA CYS A 12 -9.57 -22.24 22.67
C CYS A 12 -11.04 -22.40 22.25
N GLN A 13 -11.35 -23.34 21.35
CA GLN A 13 -12.70 -23.66 20.84
C GLN A 13 -13.44 -22.48 20.18
N HIS A 14 -12.74 -21.39 19.88
CA HIS A 14 -13.30 -20.25 19.17
C HIS A 14 -13.60 -20.63 17.71
N LEU A 15 -14.80 -20.30 17.24
CA LEU A 15 -15.20 -20.47 15.83
C LEU A 15 -14.47 -19.44 14.97
N ASN A 16 -13.77 -19.91 13.95
CA ASN A 16 -13.05 -19.10 12.98
C ASN A 16 -13.66 -19.28 11.60
N PHE A 17 -13.70 -18.19 10.83
CA PHE A 17 -14.15 -18.25 9.44
C PHE A 17 -13.15 -19.00 8.55
N GLN A 18 -13.66 -19.72 7.56
CA GLN A 18 -12.86 -20.53 6.61
C GLN A 18 -11.60 -19.84 6.08
N ARG A 19 -11.70 -18.54 5.76
CA ARG A 19 -10.61 -17.72 5.20
C ARG A 19 -9.43 -17.48 6.14
N ARG A 20 -9.51 -17.89 7.40
CA ARG A 20 -8.46 -17.66 8.40
C ARG A 20 -7.60 -18.90 8.55
N ASP A 21 -6.30 -18.72 8.40
CA ASP A 21 -5.29 -19.76 8.64
C ASP A 21 -4.83 -19.82 10.10
N SER A 22 -5.26 -18.85 10.92
CA SER A 22 -4.96 -18.76 12.35
C SER A 22 -6.17 -18.31 13.17
N CYS A 23 -6.22 -18.73 14.42
CA CYS A 23 -7.32 -18.43 15.32
C CYS A 23 -7.37 -16.94 15.64
N GLN A 24 -8.55 -16.34 15.50
CA GLN A 24 -8.77 -14.92 15.80
C GLN A 24 -8.65 -14.57 17.30
N ARG A 25 -8.70 -15.58 18.19
CA ARG A 25 -8.59 -15.39 19.64
C ARG A 25 -7.19 -15.69 20.17
N CYS A 26 -6.60 -16.82 19.81
CA CYS A 26 -5.30 -17.26 20.36
C CYS A 26 -4.15 -17.32 19.34
N GLY A 27 -4.42 -17.11 18.05
CA GLY A 27 -3.40 -17.18 17.00
C GLY A 27 -3.02 -18.58 16.55
N ASP A 28 -3.55 -19.64 17.17
CA ASP A 28 -3.19 -21.01 16.80
C ASP A 28 -3.56 -21.34 15.35
N PRO A 29 -2.71 -22.10 14.64
CA PRO A 29 -2.93 -22.41 13.24
C PRO A 29 -4.17 -23.27 13.03
N ARG A 30 -4.78 -23.14 11.86
CA ARG A 30 -5.92 -23.96 11.43
C ARG A 30 -5.51 -25.44 11.44
N PRO A 31 -6.27 -26.33 12.10
CA PRO A 31 -6.02 -27.76 12.03
C PRO A 31 -6.54 -28.31 10.70
N GLY A 32 -5.67 -28.88 9.85
CA GLY A 32 -6.11 -29.74 8.75
C GLY A 32 -5.59 -29.48 7.34
N GLU A 33 -4.48 -28.76 7.12
CA GLU A 33 -3.80 -28.75 5.81
C GLU A 33 -2.28 -28.98 5.92
N ARG A 34 -1.89 -30.07 6.58
CA ARG A 34 -0.53 -30.60 6.48
C ARG A 34 -0.53 -32.12 6.48
N ASP A 35 -1.08 -32.68 5.41
CA ASP A 35 -0.71 -34.03 4.96
C ASP A 35 -0.14 -33.95 3.55
N HIS A 36 0.96 -33.21 3.38
CA HIS A 36 1.94 -33.44 2.32
C HIS A 36 3.33 -33.42 2.95
N TYR A 37 3.91 -34.62 3.04
CA TYR A 37 5.22 -34.97 3.58
C TYR A 37 6.35 -34.01 3.16
N GLY A 38 7.18 -33.60 4.11
CA GLY A 38 8.46 -32.94 3.79
C GLY A 38 9.07 -32.19 4.95
N GLY A 39 9.74 -32.92 5.85
CA GLY A 39 10.72 -32.32 6.74
C GLY A 39 11.95 -31.80 5.97
N PHE A 40 12.79 -31.09 6.73
CA PHE A 40 14.10 -30.52 6.40
C PHE A 40 14.09 -29.12 5.79
N GLY A 41 14.76 -28.22 6.50
CA GLY A 41 14.75 -26.80 6.25
C GLY A 41 15.44 -26.37 4.95
N GLY A 42 15.31 -25.08 4.70
CA GLY A 42 16.07 -24.39 3.67
C GLY A 42 15.29 -24.24 2.36
N ARG A 43 15.09 -22.96 2.01
CA ARG A 43 15.31 -22.41 0.67
C ARG A 43 14.54 -23.09 -0.49
N SER A 44 13.56 -22.32 -0.98
CA SER A 44 13.24 -22.20 -2.42
C SER A 44 12.39 -23.31 -3.05
N GLY A 45 11.26 -22.91 -3.67
CA GLY A 45 10.58 -23.79 -4.63
C GLY A 45 9.08 -23.59 -4.80
N GLY A 46 8.56 -22.36 -4.77
CA GLY A 46 7.18 -22.07 -5.17
C GLY A 46 7.13 -21.58 -6.60
N SER A 47 6.89 -22.50 -7.55
CA SER A 47 6.65 -22.22 -8.96
C SER A 47 5.25 -21.62 -9.16
N PHE A 48 5.04 -20.42 -8.60
CA PHE A 48 3.97 -19.48 -8.97
C PHE A 48 4.69 -18.31 -9.62
N GLY A 49 4.34 -17.99 -10.86
CA GLY A 49 5.07 -17.04 -11.70
C GLY A 49 5.10 -15.62 -11.16
N PHE A 50 6.08 -15.33 -10.33
CA PHE A 50 6.53 -13.98 -9.97
C PHE A 50 8.04 -13.88 -10.23
N THR A 51 8.45 -14.11 -11.48
CA THR A 51 9.78 -13.69 -11.96
C THR A 51 9.74 -12.20 -12.23
N GLY A 52 9.82 -11.44 -11.15
CA GLY A 52 9.96 -10.01 -11.14
C GLY A 52 9.92 -9.59 -9.68
N PRO A 53 10.83 -8.73 -9.19
CA PRO A 53 10.62 -8.16 -7.87
C PRO A 53 9.22 -7.53 -7.91
N ASP A 54 8.35 -7.85 -6.96
CA ASP A 54 7.01 -7.25 -6.79
C ASP A 54 7.06 -5.76 -6.42
N VAL A 55 8.13 -5.09 -6.88
CA VAL A 55 8.63 -3.77 -6.56
C VAL A 55 8.55 -3.00 -7.85
N ARG A 56 7.68 -1.99 -7.89
CA ARG A 56 7.52 -1.18 -9.10
C ARG A 56 8.80 -0.41 -9.37
N PRO A 57 9.11 -0.08 -10.64
CA PRO A 57 10.22 0.83 -10.93
C PRO A 57 10.15 2.11 -10.09
N GLY A 58 11.21 2.37 -9.32
CA GLY A 58 11.32 3.52 -8.41
C GLY A 58 10.97 3.22 -6.95
N ASP A 59 10.26 2.12 -6.67
CA ASP A 59 10.09 1.67 -5.29
C ASP A 59 11.45 1.23 -4.72
N TRP A 60 11.69 1.48 -3.43
CA TRP A 60 13.00 1.30 -2.81
C TRP A 60 12.91 0.69 -1.42
N TYR A 61 13.88 -0.15 -1.08
CA TYR A 61 14.01 -0.69 0.27
C TYR A 61 14.90 0.20 1.13
N CYS A 62 14.47 0.43 2.37
CA CYS A 62 15.30 1.14 3.33
C CYS A 62 16.50 0.26 3.74
N SER A 63 17.69 0.72 3.40
CA SER A 63 18.98 0.10 3.72
C SER A 63 19.53 0.51 5.10
N VAL A 64 18.82 1.36 5.85
CA VAL A 64 19.31 1.84 7.15
C VAL A 64 19.17 0.75 8.21
N GLY A 65 20.31 0.32 8.74
CA GLY A 65 20.38 -0.73 9.77
C GLY A 65 19.64 -2.00 9.33
N ASN A 66 18.76 -2.50 10.19
CA ASN A 66 17.89 -3.66 9.91
C ASN A 66 16.47 -3.24 9.52
N CYS A 67 16.28 -2.04 8.93
CA CYS A 67 14.94 -1.53 8.63
C CYS A 67 14.22 -2.38 7.58
N GLY A 68 14.84 -2.59 6.41
CA GLY A 68 14.35 -3.45 5.32
C GLY A 68 12.97 -3.07 4.77
N ALA A 69 12.46 -1.89 5.14
CA ALA A 69 11.09 -1.49 4.82
C ALA A 69 10.98 -1.10 3.34
N HIS A 70 9.96 -1.62 2.65
CA HIS A 70 9.64 -1.26 1.28
C HIS A 70 8.93 0.11 1.22
N ASN A 71 9.46 1.05 0.46
CA ASN A 71 8.91 2.38 0.28
C ASN A 71 8.50 2.56 -1.19
N PHE A 72 7.34 3.18 -1.40
CA PHE A 72 6.88 3.53 -2.74
C PHE A 72 7.75 4.63 -3.37
N ALA A 73 7.88 4.64 -4.70
CA ALA A 73 8.68 5.58 -5.49
C ALA A 73 8.42 7.06 -5.19
N SER A 74 7.19 7.39 -4.76
CA SER A 74 6.80 8.75 -4.39
C SER A 74 7.39 9.23 -3.07
N ARG A 75 8.03 8.36 -2.29
CA ARG A 75 8.59 8.70 -0.96
C ARG A 75 10.08 8.98 -1.08
N SER A 76 10.47 10.16 -0.59
CA SER A 76 11.87 10.55 -0.38
C SER A 76 12.43 10.05 0.95
N SER A 77 11.59 9.64 1.89
CA SER A 77 11.97 9.14 3.21
C SER A 77 11.24 7.85 3.59
N CYS A 78 11.87 7.05 4.43
CA CYS A 78 11.34 5.76 4.83
C CYS A 78 10.11 5.94 5.73
N PHE A 79 9.01 5.25 5.41
CA PHE A 79 7.79 5.34 6.23
C PHE A 79 7.97 4.83 7.68
N LYS A 80 8.99 3.99 7.91
CA LYS A 80 9.26 3.35 9.20
C LYS A 80 10.26 4.11 10.06
N CYS A 81 11.37 4.57 9.48
CA CYS A 81 12.44 5.22 10.24
C CYS A 81 12.68 6.69 9.86
N GLY A 82 11.97 7.24 8.86
CA GLY A 82 12.09 8.64 8.44
C GLY A 82 13.38 8.98 7.69
N MET A 83 14.31 8.04 7.55
CA MET A 83 15.57 8.26 6.85
C MET A 83 15.36 8.43 5.36
N PHE A 84 16.12 9.32 4.74
CA PHE A 84 16.03 9.59 3.31
C PHE A 84 16.47 8.37 2.49
N ARG A 85 15.99 8.31 1.24
CA ARG A 85 16.44 7.32 0.26
C ARG A 85 17.89 7.63 -0.10
N ASP A 86 18.79 6.68 0.16
CA ASP A 86 20.17 6.78 -0.30
C ASP A 86 20.20 6.61 -1.83
N GLU A 87 20.61 7.65 -2.54
CA GLU A 87 20.59 7.74 -4.02
C GLU A 87 21.55 6.72 -4.68
N SER A 88 22.36 6.03 -3.87
CA SER A 88 23.51 5.22 -4.29
C SER A 88 23.19 3.77 -4.67
N SER A 89 21.93 3.30 -4.56
CA SER A 89 21.58 1.88 -4.78
C SER A 89 20.86 1.59 -6.11
N GLY A 90 20.74 2.58 -7.00
CA GLY A 90 20.24 2.40 -8.36
C GLY A 90 21.39 2.47 -9.34
N GLY A 91 21.83 1.33 -9.88
CA GLY A 91 22.89 1.29 -10.89
C GLY A 91 22.57 2.18 -12.09
N GLY A 92 23.55 3.00 -12.49
CA GLY A 92 23.50 3.77 -13.73
C GLY A 92 24.40 5.01 -13.75
N LEU A 93 25.70 4.85 -13.49
CA LEU A 93 26.71 5.88 -13.78
C LEU A 93 27.96 5.22 -14.37
N ASP A 94 27.96 5.01 -15.69
CA ASP A 94 29.16 5.23 -16.51
C ASP A 94 28.71 5.56 -17.95
N ALA A 95 28.70 6.86 -18.25
CA ALA A 95 28.99 7.42 -19.57
C ALA A 95 28.92 8.94 -19.44
N ASP A 96 30.02 9.51 -18.98
CA ASP A 96 30.42 10.89 -19.26
C ASP A 96 30.22 11.21 -20.75
N ILE A 97 29.14 11.90 -21.12
CA ILE A 97 29.12 12.80 -22.30
C ILE A 97 28.39 14.08 -21.91
N SER A 98 29.17 15.00 -21.33
CA SER A 98 28.91 16.42 -21.44
C SER A 98 29.05 16.84 -22.91
N ARG A 99 27.94 16.89 -23.67
CA ARG A 99 27.87 17.62 -24.95
C ARG A 99 26.52 18.31 -25.14
N MET A 100 26.54 19.61 -24.85
CA MET A 100 25.60 20.62 -25.35
C MET A 100 25.30 20.50 -26.85
N ARG A 101 24.00 20.40 -27.20
CA ARG A 101 23.26 20.87 -28.41
C ARG A 101 21.96 20.06 -28.43
N GLY A 102 20.81 20.57 -27.97
CA GLY A 102 20.15 21.74 -28.48
C GLY A 102 19.21 21.33 -29.62
N TYR A 103 17.99 20.91 -29.31
CA TYR A 103 16.80 21.04 -30.18
C TYR A 103 15.54 21.04 -29.31
N ALA A 104 14.74 22.10 -29.50
CA ALA A 104 13.49 22.36 -28.83
C ALA A 104 12.34 21.55 -29.45
N PHE A 105 11.44 21.08 -28.59
CA PHE A 105 9.99 21.25 -28.78
C PHE A 105 9.39 21.51 -27.40
N GLY A 106 8.94 22.75 -27.16
CA GLY A 106 7.51 23.06 -26.97
C GLY A 106 6.98 22.49 -25.64
N GLY A 107 6.69 23.25 -24.60
CA GLY A 107 6.34 24.65 -24.51
C GLY A 107 5.36 24.79 -23.34
N ALA A 108 5.68 25.71 -22.44
CA ALA A 108 4.79 26.52 -21.59
C ALA A 108 3.76 25.87 -20.63
N ALA A 109 3.58 26.64 -19.55
CA ALA A 109 2.47 26.65 -18.59
C ALA A 109 2.52 25.54 -17.53
N ALA A 110 2.98 25.85 -16.31
CA ALA A 110 2.14 26.54 -15.32
C ALA A 110 0.72 25.95 -15.27
N SER A 111 0.52 24.95 -14.42
CA SER A 111 -0.53 25.01 -13.41
C SER A 111 -0.47 23.73 -12.59
N SER A 112 -0.38 23.93 -11.28
CA SER A 112 -0.60 22.98 -10.21
C SER A 112 -1.71 21.98 -10.59
N ARG A 113 -1.34 20.80 -11.08
CA ARG A 113 -2.29 19.69 -11.20
C ARG A 113 -2.52 19.15 -9.80
N SER A 114 -3.36 19.85 -9.03
CA SER A 114 -3.98 19.30 -7.84
C SER A 114 -4.44 17.90 -8.20
N ASN A 115 -3.85 16.91 -7.53
CA ASN A 115 -4.03 15.48 -7.78
C ASN A 115 -5.45 14.99 -7.39
N TRP A 116 -6.43 15.90 -7.40
CA TRP A 116 -7.84 15.73 -7.07
C TRP A 116 -8.53 14.92 -8.15
N LYS A 117 -9.22 13.86 -7.73
CA LYS A 117 -10.15 13.13 -8.59
C LYS A 117 -11.51 13.81 -8.59
N SER A 118 -12.22 13.70 -9.71
CA SER A 118 -13.61 14.16 -9.81
C SER A 118 -14.46 13.52 -8.71
N GLY A 119 -15.15 14.35 -7.94
CA GLY A 119 -16.03 13.94 -6.84
C GLY A 119 -15.36 13.89 -5.47
N ASP A 120 -14.03 14.01 -5.41
CA ASP A 120 -13.33 14.26 -4.15
C ASP A 120 -13.86 15.55 -3.51
N TRP A 121 -13.94 15.58 -2.19
CA TRP A 121 -14.54 16.68 -1.45
C TRP A 121 -13.72 17.00 -0.20
N ILE A 122 -13.71 18.27 0.19
CA ILE A 122 -13.11 18.71 1.45
C ILE A 122 -14.19 18.73 2.51
N CYS A 123 -13.89 18.21 3.70
CA CYS A 123 -14.80 18.32 4.82
C CYS A 123 -14.88 19.78 5.29
N THR A 124 -16.06 20.37 5.19
CA THR A 124 -16.34 21.77 5.56
C THR A 124 -16.68 21.97 7.03
N ARG A 125 -16.62 20.89 7.82
CA ARG A 125 -16.77 21.02 9.28
C ARG A 125 -15.64 21.90 9.79
N SER A 126 -16.01 22.94 10.52
CA SER A 126 -15.06 23.92 11.06
C SER A 126 -13.91 23.22 11.79
N GLY A 127 -12.69 23.42 11.30
CA GLY A 127 -11.47 22.83 11.85
C GLY A 127 -11.14 21.41 11.38
N CYS A 128 -11.83 20.88 10.36
CA CYS A 128 -11.49 19.59 9.76
C CYS A 128 -10.74 19.74 8.43
N ASP A 129 -11.29 20.47 7.46
CA ASP A 129 -10.70 20.81 6.14
C ASP A 129 -9.96 19.67 5.44
N GLU A 130 -10.45 18.46 5.66
CA GLU A 130 -9.74 17.24 5.32
C GLU A 130 -10.20 16.70 3.97
N HIS A 131 -9.26 16.20 3.16
CA HIS A 131 -9.56 15.65 1.83
C HIS A 131 -10.20 14.27 1.93
N ASN A 132 -11.33 14.10 1.26
CA ASN A 132 -12.05 12.85 1.19
C ASN A 132 -12.20 12.40 -0.25
N PHE A 133 -11.96 11.12 -0.49
CA PHE A 133 -12.16 10.52 -1.81
C PHE A 133 -13.64 10.52 -2.20
N ALA A 134 -13.91 10.62 -3.51
CA ALA A 134 -15.26 10.61 -4.08
C ALA A 134 -16.16 9.45 -3.64
N SER A 135 -15.58 8.30 -3.29
CA SER A 135 -16.30 7.13 -2.81
C SER A 135 -16.82 7.26 -1.37
N ARG A 136 -16.35 8.25 -0.61
CA ARG A 136 -16.74 8.44 0.79
C ARG A 136 -17.99 9.32 0.90
N THR A 137 -18.98 8.82 1.62
CA THR A 137 -20.18 9.56 2.04
C THR A 137 -19.99 10.30 3.37
N GLU A 138 -18.90 10.04 4.08
CA GLU A 138 -18.58 10.64 5.38
C GLU A 138 -17.07 10.93 5.47
N CYS A 139 -16.72 11.98 6.22
CA CYS A 139 -15.35 12.41 6.41
C CYS A 139 -14.55 11.36 7.16
N TYR A 140 -13.39 10.95 6.65
CA TYR A 140 -12.57 9.92 7.29
C TYR A 140 -12.02 10.33 8.67
N ARG A 141 -11.91 11.64 8.92
CA ARG A 141 -11.35 12.21 10.16
C ARG A 141 -12.40 12.45 11.22
N CYS A 142 -13.53 13.06 10.87
CA CYS A 142 -14.54 13.49 11.84
C CYS A 142 -15.93 12.83 11.67
N ASN A 143 -16.07 11.90 10.71
CA ASN A 143 -17.32 11.23 10.33
C ASN A 143 -18.47 12.19 9.97
N ALA A 144 -18.18 13.46 9.67
CA ALA A 144 -19.20 14.39 9.20
C ALA A 144 -19.73 13.91 7.83
N PRO A 145 -21.05 13.95 7.59
CA PRO A 145 -21.61 13.54 6.33
C PRO A 145 -21.08 14.44 5.21
N ARG A 146 -20.93 13.86 4.02
CA ARG A 146 -20.72 14.61 2.80
C ARG A 146 -21.98 15.43 2.55
N GLU A 147 -21.85 16.74 2.60
CA GLU A 147 -22.88 17.64 2.11
C GLU A 147 -23.04 17.41 0.60
N SER A 148 -24.03 16.58 0.28
CA SER A 148 -24.47 16.34 -1.08
C SER A 148 -25.39 17.52 -1.39
N GLY A 149 -24.89 18.47 -2.20
CA GLY A 149 -25.49 19.78 -2.43
C GLY A 149 -27.01 19.81 -2.33
N SER A 150 -27.51 20.38 -1.23
CA SER A 150 -28.91 20.77 -1.09
C SER A 150 -29.10 22.15 -1.72
N ASN A 151 -29.82 22.13 -2.84
CA ASN A 151 -30.71 23.18 -3.35
C ASN A 151 -30.15 24.59 -3.50
N ASN A 152 -29.79 24.93 -4.74
CA ASN A 152 -30.10 26.26 -5.24
C ASN A 152 -31.60 26.29 -5.56
N SER A 153 -32.42 26.63 -4.57
CA SER A 153 -33.80 27.06 -4.79
C SER A 153 -33.78 28.48 -5.36
N TYR A 154 -34.07 28.59 -6.65
CA TYR A 154 -34.71 29.77 -7.25
C TYR A 154 -35.73 29.28 -8.29
#